data_AF-A0A0B7BQL2-F1
#
_entry.id   AF-A0A0B7BQL2-F1
#
_cell.length_a   1.000
_cell.length_b   1.000
_cell.length_c   1.000
_cell.angle_alpha   90.00
_cell.angle_beta   90.00
_cell.angle_gamma   90.00
#
_symmetry.space_group_name_H-M   'P 1'
#
loop_
_entity.id
_entity.type
_entity.pdbx_description
1 polymer ?
#
loop_
_entity_poly.entity_id
_entity_poly.type
_entity_poly.pdbx_seq_one_letter_code
_entity_poly.pdbx_strand_id
1 'polypeptide(L)'
;KTWMCGGRLEVIPCSHIAHMYRTSFPYSWGNSTYIHERNCLRVAEVWMDQYKIFYQDRISNLQNKLNIGDVTERKALRERLKCQSFDWYMKVVHTTDIYIPINTTAIGRITSMQDSSLCIKANLESSANDTIYVAKCHAQTGSQYFYLTKENQIRRDKHCMFYDADKEVIAREVCSTTTGQWEYRADNTIRPIGTDRCISLSNGQSNIIMAICNSSDINQLWNWSRKSLVLT
;
A
#
# COMPACT_ATOMS: atom_id res chain seq x y z
N LYS A 1 -2.56 -21.11 -6.90
CA LYS A 1 -2.69 -22.37 -7.67
C LYS A 1 -2.67 -23.60 -6.77
N THR A 2 -1.51 -24.05 -6.26
CA THR A 2 -1.38 -25.35 -5.54
C THR A 2 -2.43 -25.53 -4.44
N TRP A 3 -2.48 -24.60 -3.48
CA TRP A 3 -3.47 -24.62 -2.40
C TRP A 3 -4.93 -24.68 -2.86
N MET A 4 -5.31 -23.76 -3.74
CA MET A 4 -6.69 -23.66 -4.22
C MET A 4 -7.14 -24.90 -5.00
N CYS A 5 -6.21 -25.67 -5.59
CA CYS A 5 -6.54 -26.84 -6.41
C CYS A 5 -6.24 -28.17 -5.69
N GLY A 6 -6.24 -28.18 -4.35
CA GLY A 6 -6.15 -29.41 -3.53
C GLY A 6 -4.73 -29.87 -3.19
N GLY A 7 -3.70 -29.11 -3.55
CA GLY A 7 -2.33 -29.37 -3.10
C GLY A 7 -1.97 -28.61 -1.82
N ARG A 8 -0.74 -28.82 -1.34
CA ARG A 8 -0.14 -28.09 -0.20
C ARG A 8 1.27 -27.60 -0.54
N LEU A 9 1.72 -26.57 0.16
CA LEU A 9 3.09 -26.07 0.09
C LEU A 9 3.72 -26.21 1.47
N GLU A 10 4.89 -26.83 1.54
CA GLU A 10 5.60 -27.12 2.79
C GLU A 10 7.04 -26.62 2.71
N VAL A 11 7.53 -26.05 3.80
CA VAL A 11 8.94 -25.74 4.00
C VAL A 11 9.51 -26.85 4.87
N ILE A 12 10.47 -27.61 4.36
CA ILE A 12 11.04 -28.79 5.03
C ILE A 12 12.31 -28.38 5.79
N PRO A 13 12.30 -28.30 7.14
CA PRO A 13 13.42 -27.76 7.90
C PRO A 13 14.71 -28.59 7.77
N CYS A 14 14.59 -29.88 7.46
CA CYS A 14 15.73 -30.80 7.33
C CYS A 14 16.39 -30.76 5.94
N SER A 15 15.81 -30.08 4.95
CA SER A 15 16.36 -29.97 3.60
C SER A 15 16.93 -28.58 3.39
N HIS A 16 18.26 -28.49 3.27
CA HIS A 16 18.98 -27.21 3.23
C HIS A 16 19.57 -26.95 1.85
N ILE A 17 19.24 -25.79 1.28
CA ILE A 17 19.85 -25.25 0.07
C ILE A 17 20.21 -23.80 0.36
N ALA A 18 21.47 -23.43 0.16
CA ALA A 18 21.92 -22.04 0.34
C ALA A 18 21.62 -21.21 -0.92
N HIS A 19 21.04 -20.03 -0.74
CA HIS A 19 20.79 -19.06 -1.81
C HIS A 19 21.59 -17.78 -1.56
N MET A 20 22.38 -17.34 -2.54
CA MET A 20 23.08 -16.05 -2.48
C MET A 20 22.13 -14.93 -2.88
N TYR A 21 21.69 -14.14 -1.90
CA TYR A 21 20.86 -12.95 -2.16
C TYR A 21 21.64 -11.89 -2.94
N ARG A 22 20.93 -11.21 -3.85
CA ARG A 22 21.46 -10.13 -4.68
C ARG A 22 20.57 -8.90 -4.53
N THR A 23 21.17 -7.73 -4.59
CA THR A 23 20.44 -6.44 -4.52
C THR A 23 19.84 -6.03 -5.86
N SER A 24 20.33 -6.61 -6.98
CA SER A 24 19.84 -6.35 -8.32
C SER A 24 19.93 -7.58 -9.22
N PHE A 25 19.12 -7.60 -10.29
CA PHE A 25 19.20 -8.62 -11.32
C PHE A 25 20.40 -8.34 -12.24
N PRO A 26 21.26 -9.33 -12.53
CA PRO A 26 22.45 -9.14 -13.38
C PRO A 26 22.14 -9.14 -14.88
N TYR A 27 20.87 -9.30 -15.26
CA TYR A 27 20.43 -9.37 -16.65
C TYR A 27 19.45 -8.24 -16.96
N SER A 28 19.42 -7.82 -18.23
CA SER A 28 18.49 -6.81 -18.72
C SER A 28 17.14 -7.44 -19.08
N TRP A 29 16.07 -6.70 -18.80
CA TRP A 29 14.70 -7.06 -19.21
C TRP A 29 14.36 -6.57 -20.64
N GLY A 30 15.37 -6.10 -21.39
CA GLY A 30 15.18 -5.51 -22.71
C GLY A 30 14.31 -4.25 -22.67
N ASN A 31 13.52 -4.01 -23.72
CA ASN A 31 12.66 -2.82 -23.84
C ASN A 31 11.34 -2.91 -23.04
N SER A 32 11.14 -3.95 -22.23
CA SER A 32 9.86 -4.16 -21.55
C SER A 32 9.94 -3.71 -20.09
N THR A 33 9.57 -2.46 -19.85
CA THR A 33 9.63 -1.80 -18.54
C THR A 33 8.68 -2.40 -17.50
N TYR A 34 7.68 -3.19 -17.92
CA TYR A 34 6.58 -3.66 -17.06
C TYR A 34 6.38 -5.19 -17.07
N ILE A 35 7.43 -5.98 -17.35
CA ILE A 35 7.32 -7.46 -17.36
C ILE A 35 6.80 -7.99 -16.03
N HIS A 36 7.31 -7.45 -14.93
CA HIS A 36 6.94 -7.88 -13.59
C HIS A 36 5.45 -7.62 -13.31
N GLU A 37 4.99 -6.39 -13.54
CA GLU A 37 3.59 -5.99 -13.36
C GLU A 37 2.66 -6.78 -14.29
N ARG A 38 3.10 -7.03 -15.53
CA ARG A 38 2.36 -7.86 -16.49
C ARG A 38 2.15 -9.27 -15.93
N ASN A 39 3.21 -9.91 -15.46
CA ASN A 39 3.14 -11.28 -14.94
C ASN A 39 2.29 -11.37 -13.67
N CYS A 40 2.45 -10.41 -12.75
CA CYS A 40 1.64 -10.34 -11.54
C CYS A 40 0.16 -10.07 -11.86
N LEU A 41 -0.15 -9.20 -12.83
CA LEU A 41 -1.53 -8.98 -13.28
C LEU A 41 -2.15 -10.24 -13.88
N ARG A 42 -1.39 -11.03 -14.65
CA ARG A 42 -1.87 -12.33 -15.17
C ARG A 42 -2.20 -13.30 -14.04
N VAL A 43 -1.38 -13.33 -12.98
CA VAL A 43 -1.67 -14.13 -11.79
C VAL A 43 -2.92 -13.62 -11.08
N ALA A 44 -3.03 -12.31 -10.86
CA ALA A 44 -4.17 -11.70 -10.21
C ALA A 44 -5.48 -11.96 -10.97
N GLU A 45 -5.46 -11.82 -12.29
CA GLU A 45 -6.61 -12.03 -13.16
C GLU A 45 -7.12 -13.47 -13.17
N VAL A 46 -6.24 -14.46 -12.96
CA VAL A 46 -6.60 -15.88 -12.96
C VAL A 46 -6.96 -16.38 -11.56
N TRP A 47 -6.29 -15.87 -10.52
CA TRP A 47 -6.30 -16.51 -9.19
C TRP A 47 -6.83 -15.65 -8.06
N MET A 48 -6.94 -14.32 -8.18
CA MET A 48 -7.28 -13.45 -7.04
C MET A 48 -8.76 -13.04 -6.97
N ASP A 49 -9.62 -13.49 -7.90
CA ASP A 49 -11.05 -13.16 -7.91
C ASP A 49 -11.29 -11.65 -7.71
N GLN A 50 -12.23 -11.23 -6.86
CA GLN A 50 -12.47 -9.82 -6.56
C GLN A 50 -11.30 -9.11 -5.84
N TYR A 51 -10.35 -9.85 -5.24
CA TYR A 51 -9.20 -9.26 -4.51
C TYR A 51 -8.15 -8.66 -5.44
N LYS A 52 -8.21 -8.93 -6.75
CA LYS A 52 -7.27 -8.35 -7.72
C LYS A 52 -7.26 -6.82 -7.71
N ILE A 53 -8.36 -6.19 -7.30
CA ILE A 53 -8.50 -4.73 -7.21
C ILE A 53 -7.44 -4.10 -6.30
N PHE A 54 -7.03 -4.78 -5.22
CA PHE A 54 -6.04 -4.25 -4.28
C PHE A 54 -4.65 -4.16 -4.93
N TYR A 55 -4.30 -5.18 -5.70
CA TYR A 55 -3.05 -5.19 -6.44
C TYR A 55 -3.08 -4.15 -7.57
N GLN A 56 -4.17 -4.11 -8.34
CA GLN A 56 -4.40 -3.16 -9.42
C GLN A 56 -4.30 -1.70 -8.95
N ASP A 57 -4.94 -1.37 -7.82
CA ASP A 57 -4.92 -0.02 -7.25
C ASP A 57 -3.52 0.37 -6.77
N ARG A 58 -2.78 -0.57 -6.15
CA ARG A 58 -1.40 -0.34 -5.72
C ARG A 58 -0.47 -0.02 -6.89
N ILE A 59 -0.64 -0.69 -8.03
CA ILE A 59 0.14 -0.41 -9.25
C ILE A 59 -0.45 0.73 -10.10
N SER A 60 -1.23 1.64 -9.52
CA SER A 60 -1.81 2.80 -10.21
C SER A 60 -2.68 2.43 -11.43
N ASN A 61 -3.39 1.32 -11.34
CA ASN A 61 -4.27 0.79 -12.38
C ASN A 61 -3.59 0.59 -13.74
N LEU A 62 -2.32 0.17 -13.74
CA LEU A 62 -1.54 -0.08 -14.94
C LEU A 62 -2.19 -1.06 -15.92
N GLN A 63 -3.08 -1.95 -15.46
CA GLN A 63 -3.85 -2.86 -16.34
C GLN A 63 -4.69 -2.12 -17.40
N ASN A 64 -5.04 -0.85 -17.18
CA ASN A 64 -5.78 -0.04 -18.14
C ASN A 64 -4.90 0.40 -19.34
N LYS A 65 -3.58 0.29 -19.21
CA LYS A 65 -2.59 0.70 -20.23
C LYS A 65 -1.71 -0.47 -20.69
N LEU A 66 -1.58 -1.50 -19.85
CA LEU A 66 -0.69 -2.63 -20.06
C LEU A 66 -1.46 -3.83 -20.58
N ASN A 67 -1.11 -4.28 -21.79
CA ASN A 67 -1.65 -5.53 -22.32
C ASN A 67 -1.06 -6.74 -21.58
N ILE A 68 -1.90 -7.42 -20.80
CA ILE A 68 -1.50 -8.61 -20.03
C ILE A 68 -1.44 -9.88 -20.88
N GLY A 69 -1.97 -9.85 -22.11
CA GLY A 69 -2.12 -10.98 -23.02
C GLY A 69 -3.24 -11.95 -22.60
N ASP A 70 -3.47 -12.98 -23.41
CA ASP A 70 -4.53 -13.95 -23.15
C ASP A 70 -4.22 -14.83 -21.91
N VAL A 71 -5.26 -15.05 -21.10
CA VAL A 71 -5.25 -15.90 -19.90
C VAL A 71 -6.40 -16.92 -19.90
N THR A 72 -7.14 -17.05 -21.01
CA THR A 72 -8.33 -17.90 -21.15
C THR A 72 -8.04 -19.36 -20.81
N GLU A 73 -6.95 -19.93 -21.36
CA GLU A 73 -6.56 -21.32 -21.07
C GLU A 73 -6.28 -21.54 -19.56
N ARG A 74 -5.70 -20.54 -18.88
CA ARG A 74 -5.41 -20.63 -17.44
C ARG A 74 -6.68 -20.55 -16.59
N LYS A 75 -7.67 -19.75 -17.00
CA LYS A 75 -9.00 -19.72 -16.38
C LYS A 75 -9.74 -21.05 -16.58
N ALA A 76 -9.76 -21.57 -17.80
CA ALA A 76 -10.36 -22.87 -18.12
C ALA A 76 -9.71 -24.04 -17.35
N LEU A 77 -8.39 -23.99 -17.14
CA LEU A 77 -7.70 -24.97 -16.29
C LEU A 77 -8.18 -24.91 -14.84
N ARG A 78 -8.32 -23.70 -14.27
CA ARG A 78 -8.81 -23.50 -12.90
C ARG A 78 -10.22 -24.08 -12.72
N GLU A 79 -11.10 -23.84 -13.69
CA GLU A 79 -12.46 -24.37 -13.72
C GLU A 79 -12.48 -25.89 -13.82
N ARG A 80 -11.70 -26.48 -14.75
CA ARG A 80 -11.62 -27.92 -14.96
C ARG A 80 -11.13 -28.68 -13.72
N LEU A 81 -10.17 -28.09 -13.01
CA LEU A 81 -9.64 -28.65 -11.75
C LEU A 81 -10.56 -28.40 -10.55
N LYS A 82 -11.68 -27.68 -10.72
CA LYS A 82 -12.62 -27.31 -9.65
C LYS A 82 -11.91 -26.66 -8.46
N CYS A 83 -10.96 -25.76 -8.76
CA CYS A 83 -10.20 -25.10 -7.70
C CYS A 83 -11.10 -24.19 -6.85
N GLN A 84 -10.79 -24.10 -5.57
CA GLN A 84 -11.40 -23.20 -4.59
C GLN A 84 -11.27 -21.72 -4.97
N SER A 85 -12.09 -20.88 -4.36
CA SER A 85 -12.02 -19.42 -4.50
C SER A 85 -10.80 -18.82 -3.78
N PHE A 86 -10.42 -17.61 -4.15
CA PHE A 86 -9.38 -16.86 -3.45
C PHE A 86 -9.84 -16.41 -2.06
N ASP A 87 -11.14 -16.15 -1.88
CA ASP A 87 -11.73 -15.91 -0.57
C ASP A 87 -11.52 -17.10 0.39
N TRP A 88 -11.74 -18.33 -0.10
CA TRP A 88 -11.41 -19.56 0.64
C TRP A 88 -9.92 -19.61 0.98
N TYR A 89 -9.04 -19.29 0.03
CA TYR A 89 -7.59 -19.29 0.27
C TYR A 89 -7.21 -18.30 1.39
N MET A 90 -7.76 -17.09 1.37
CA MET A 90 -7.48 -16.07 2.40
C MET A 90 -8.01 -16.48 3.78
N LYS A 91 -9.19 -17.12 3.85
CA LYS A 91 -9.82 -17.48 5.13
C LYS A 91 -9.31 -18.80 5.72
N VAL A 92 -8.83 -19.73 4.91
CA VAL A 92 -8.51 -21.10 5.33
C VAL A 92 -7.01 -21.39 5.29
N VAL A 93 -6.29 -20.88 4.29
CA VAL A 93 -4.87 -21.18 4.10
C VAL A 93 -4.00 -20.04 4.61
N HIS A 94 -4.29 -18.82 4.19
CA HIS A 94 -3.52 -17.64 4.55
C HIS A 94 -4.13 -16.94 5.77
N THR A 95 -4.25 -17.66 6.89
CA THR A 95 -4.91 -17.18 8.12
C THR A 95 -4.07 -16.21 8.94
N THR A 96 -2.83 -15.94 8.55
CA THR A 96 -1.97 -14.95 9.22
C THR A 96 -2.50 -13.53 8.97
N ASP A 97 -2.26 -12.64 9.95
CA ASP A 97 -2.78 -11.27 10.01
C ASP A 97 -2.25 -10.35 8.88
N ILE A 98 -2.68 -10.60 7.64
CA ILE A 98 -2.56 -9.65 6.55
C ILE A 98 -3.73 -8.67 6.66
N TYR A 99 -3.39 -7.40 6.83
CA TYR A 99 -4.34 -6.33 6.66
C TYR A 99 -4.78 -6.23 5.19
N ILE A 100 -6.07 -6.46 4.94
CA ILE A 100 -6.69 -6.23 3.64
C ILE A 100 -7.38 -4.86 3.72
N PRO A 101 -7.03 -3.89 2.84
CA PRO A 101 -7.56 -2.53 2.91
C PRO A 101 -8.99 -2.44 2.35
N ILE A 102 -9.92 -3.19 2.96
CA ILE A 102 -11.35 -3.12 2.68
C ILE A 102 -11.92 -1.92 3.44
N ASN A 103 -12.91 -1.22 2.87
CA ASN A 103 -13.65 -0.15 3.56
C ASN A 103 -12.80 1.08 3.94
N THR A 104 -11.82 1.44 3.13
CA THR A 104 -11.04 2.67 3.32
C THR A 104 -11.84 3.92 2.90
N THR A 105 -11.56 5.07 3.51
CA THR A 105 -12.16 6.36 3.16
C THR A 105 -11.28 7.20 2.23
N ALA A 106 -9.97 6.97 2.28
CA ALA A 106 -9.00 7.55 1.35
C ALA A 106 -7.89 6.55 1.03
N ILE A 107 -7.34 6.61 -0.18
CA ILE A 107 -6.32 5.69 -0.67
C ILE A 107 -5.35 6.40 -1.60
N GLY A 108 -4.11 5.93 -1.60
CA GLY A 108 -3.12 6.30 -2.60
C GLY A 108 -2.03 7.15 -2.02
N ARG A 109 -1.45 7.99 -2.87
CA ARG A 109 -0.41 8.92 -2.43
C ARG A 109 -1.04 10.15 -1.82
N ILE A 110 -0.36 10.69 -0.82
CA ILE A 110 -0.69 11.97 -0.21
C ILE A 110 0.28 12.99 -0.80
N THR A 111 -0.21 13.83 -1.72
CA THR A 111 0.59 14.79 -2.48
C THR A 111 0.38 16.21 -1.93
N SER A 112 1.46 16.99 -1.82
CA SER A 112 1.35 18.40 -1.41
C SER A 112 0.59 19.21 -2.48
N MET A 113 -0.30 20.09 -2.06
CA MET A 113 -0.96 21.05 -2.96
C MET A 113 -0.06 22.26 -3.27
N GLN A 114 0.94 22.54 -2.43
CA GLN A 114 1.97 23.55 -2.70
C GLN A 114 2.96 23.08 -3.77
N ASP A 115 3.38 21.83 -3.73
CA ASP A 115 4.27 21.21 -4.73
C ASP A 115 3.80 19.78 -5.05
N SER A 116 3.13 19.63 -6.20
CA SER A 116 2.60 18.34 -6.66
C SER A 116 3.67 17.27 -6.93
N SER A 117 4.96 17.66 -6.99
CA SER A 117 6.08 16.72 -7.11
C SER A 117 6.45 16.06 -5.77
N LEU A 118 5.90 16.54 -4.65
CA LEU A 118 6.21 16.07 -3.30
C LEU A 118 5.09 15.20 -2.72
N CYS A 119 5.49 14.06 -2.15
CA CYS A 119 4.63 13.03 -1.59
C CYS A 119 5.08 12.67 -0.18
N ILE A 120 4.13 12.44 0.73
CA ILE A 120 4.43 11.78 2.00
C ILE A 120 4.96 10.36 1.70
N LYS A 121 6.06 10.00 2.36
CA LYS A 121 6.77 8.74 2.23
C LYS A 121 7.06 8.16 3.62
N ALA A 122 6.83 6.87 3.78
CA ALA A 122 7.27 6.12 4.95
C ALA A 122 8.65 5.52 4.68
N ASN A 123 9.58 5.65 5.63
CA ASN A 123 10.84 4.96 5.56
C ASN A 123 10.62 3.44 5.69
N LEU A 124 11.15 2.67 4.74
CA LEU A 124 11.04 1.21 4.68
C LEU A 124 12.34 0.48 4.96
N GLU A 125 13.47 1.20 4.92
CA GLU A 125 14.78 0.59 4.84
C GLU A 125 15.32 0.21 6.22
N SER A 126 14.73 0.73 7.29
CA SER A 126 15.12 0.44 8.66
C SER A 126 13.92 0.31 9.58
N SER A 127 13.87 -0.78 10.34
CA SER A 127 12.96 -0.95 11.48
C SER A 127 13.31 -0.06 12.69
N ALA A 128 14.47 0.63 12.65
CA ALA A 128 14.91 1.53 13.71
C ALA A 128 14.61 3.01 13.41
N ASN A 129 14.25 3.35 12.17
CA ASN A 129 14.00 4.74 11.76
C ASN A 129 12.57 4.88 11.24
N ASP A 130 11.63 4.90 12.18
CA ASP A 130 10.17 4.94 11.96
C ASP A 130 9.67 6.32 11.53
N THR A 131 10.43 7.01 10.69
CA THR A 131 10.12 8.37 10.26
C THR A 131 9.22 8.39 9.03
N ILE A 132 8.29 9.34 9.05
CA ILE A 132 7.46 9.73 7.92
C ILE A 132 7.92 11.12 7.50
N TYR A 133 8.17 11.29 6.21
CA TYR A 133 8.77 12.50 5.66
C TYR A 133 8.24 12.75 4.25
N VAL A 134 8.63 13.87 3.64
CA VAL A 134 8.26 14.19 2.25
C VAL A 134 9.42 13.89 1.31
N ALA A 135 9.10 13.27 0.18
CA ALA A 135 10.07 12.99 -0.88
C ALA A 135 9.44 13.19 -2.25
N LYS A 136 10.28 13.23 -3.30
CA LYS A 136 9.78 13.24 -4.67
C LYS A 136 8.84 12.05 -4.91
N CYS A 137 7.68 12.38 -5.41
CA CYS A 137 6.67 11.46 -5.88
C CYS A 137 7.26 10.51 -6.94
N HIS A 138 7.16 9.19 -6.73
CA HIS A 138 7.61 8.18 -7.70
C HIS A 138 6.47 7.25 -8.11
N ALA A 139 6.64 6.60 -9.28
CA ALA A 139 5.63 5.74 -9.90
C ALA A 139 5.47 4.39 -9.19
N GLN A 140 6.54 3.88 -8.57
CA GLN A 140 6.51 2.66 -7.77
C GLN A 140 5.99 3.03 -6.38
N THR A 141 4.67 3.07 -6.23
CA THR A 141 4.02 3.68 -5.07
C THR A 141 4.31 3.03 -3.72
N GLY A 142 5.05 1.91 -3.67
CA GLY A 142 5.26 1.08 -2.48
C GLY A 142 5.44 1.89 -1.20
N SER A 143 6.42 2.80 -1.13
CA SER A 143 6.74 3.61 0.06
C SER A 143 5.87 4.86 0.27
N GLN A 144 5.10 5.26 -0.73
CA GLN A 144 4.30 6.49 -0.79
C GLN A 144 2.80 6.23 -0.85
N TYR A 145 2.36 4.99 -0.63
CA TYR A 145 0.97 4.58 -0.73
C TYR A 145 0.39 4.31 0.66
N PHE A 146 -0.69 5.00 0.97
CA PHE A 146 -1.35 4.94 2.27
C PHE A 146 -2.84 4.67 2.12
N TYR A 147 -3.44 4.18 3.19
CA TYR A 147 -4.88 3.93 3.30
C TYR A 147 -5.40 4.66 4.54
N LEU A 148 -6.49 5.42 4.43
CA LEU A 148 -7.26 5.87 5.60
C LEU A 148 -8.39 4.87 5.85
N THR A 149 -8.43 4.27 7.04
CA THR A 149 -9.50 3.33 7.40
C THR A 149 -10.72 4.05 7.96
N LYS A 150 -11.85 3.31 8.11
CA LYS A 150 -13.05 3.82 8.81
C LYS A 150 -12.82 4.05 10.30
N GLU A 151 -11.86 3.34 10.88
CA GLU A 151 -11.40 3.50 12.26
C GLU A 151 -10.41 4.67 12.40
N ASN A 152 -10.32 5.53 11.38
CA ASN A 152 -9.48 6.72 11.35
C ASN A 152 -7.98 6.44 11.43
N GLN A 153 -7.50 5.33 10.88
CA GLN A 153 -6.07 5.04 10.87
C GLN A 153 -5.46 5.29 9.50
N ILE A 154 -4.35 6.01 9.45
CA ILE A 154 -3.53 6.10 8.23
C ILE A 154 -2.56 4.92 8.22
N ARG A 155 -2.85 3.92 7.40
CA ARG A 155 -2.16 2.64 7.35
C ARG A 155 -1.27 2.50 6.12
N ARG A 156 -0.24 1.69 6.29
CA ARG A 156 0.58 1.12 5.25
C ARG A 156 0.95 -0.31 5.63
N ASP A 157 0.21 -1.24 5.04
CA ASP A 157 0.25 -2.66 5.37
C ASP A 157 -0.02 -2.89 6.87
N LYS A 158 0.93 -3.46 7.62
CA LYS A 158 0.81 -3.72 9.06
C LYS A 158 1.15 -2.53 9.96
N HIS A 159 1.59 -1.41 9.39
CA HIS A 159 2.03 -0.24 10.16
C HIS A 159 1.11 0.96 9.96
N CYS A 160 1.00 1.77 11.00
CA CYS A 160 0.15 2.94 11.07
C CYS A 160 0.99 4.18 11.32
N MET A 161 0.53 5.31 10.79
CA MET A 161 1.04 6.63 11.14
C MET A 161 0.52 7.02 12.53
N PHE A 162 1.39 7.56 13.36
CA PHE A 162 1.07 8.06 14.69
C PHE A 162 1.76 9.40 14.92
N TYR A 163 1.14 10.27 15.71
CA TYR A 163 1.71 11.56 16.10
C TYR A 163 2.20 11.49 17.56
N ASP A 164 3.51 11.62 17.73
CA ASP A 164 4.16 11.76 19.03
C ASP A 164 4.10 13.24 19.43
N ALA A 165 3.15 13.58 20.31
CA ALA A 165 2.94 14.96 20.75
C ALA A 165 4.11 15.48 21.61
N ASP A 166 4.78 14.60 22.37
CA ASP A 166 5.89 14.98 23.25
C ASP A 166 7.13 15.38 22.45
N LYS A 167 7.34 14.71 21.31
CA LYS A 167 8.46 14.99 20.40
C LYS A 167 8.09 15.88 19.22
N GLU A 168 6.81 16.23 19.07
CA GLU A 168 6.23 16.90 17.91
C GLU A 168 6.60 16.25 16.55
N VAL A 169 6.64 14.91 16.47
CA VAL A 169 6.99 14.17 15.25
C VAL A 169 5.92 13.20 14.80
N ILE A 170 5.88 12.95 13.49
CA ILE A 170 5.06 11.88 12.90
C ILE A 170 5.93 10.65 12.73
N ALA A 171 5.52 9.58 13.38
CA ALA A 171 6.21 8.30 13.36
C ALA A 171 5.31 7.19 12.85
N ARG A 172 5.89 6.02 12.69
CA ARG A 172 5.24 4.81 12.26
C ARG A 172 5.32 3.76 13.37
N GLU A 173 4.21 3.09 13.64
CA GLU A 173 4.19 1.96 14.59
C GLU A 173 3.39 0.79 14.04
N VAL A 174 3.43 -0.36 14.72
CA VAL A 174 2.53 -1.48 14.39
C VAL A 174 1.11 -1.07 14.70
N CYS A 175 0.19 -1.28 13.76
CA CYS A 175 -1.20 -0.89 13.96
C CYS A 175 -1.86 -1.67 15.11
N SER A 176 -2.36 -0.97 16.12
CA SER A 176 -3.29 -1.48 17.13
C SER A 176 -4.66 -0.82 16.99
N THR A 177 -5.67 -1.19 17.79
CA THR A 177 -6.99 -0.53 17.78
C THR A 177 -6.96 0.91 18.30
N THR A 178 -5.93 1.28 19.05
CA THR A 178 -5.78 2.60 19.68
C THR A 178 -4.71 3.46 19.01
N THR A 179 -3.95 2.89 18.09
CA THR A 179 -2.88 3.58 17.38
C THR A 179 -3.42 4.73 16.54
N GLY A 180 -2.85 5.93 16.76
CA GLY A 180 -2.91 7.11 15.90
C GLY A 180 -4.20 7.29 15.10
N GLN A 181 -5.16 8.02 15.68
CA GLN A 181 -6.39 8.39 14.97
C GLN A 181 -6.19 9.69 14.20
N TRP A 182 -6.58 9.69 12.92
CA TRP A 182 -6.39 10.77 11.98
C TRP A 182 -7.69 11.10 11.24
N GLU A 183 -7.86 12.37 10.94
CA GLU A 183 -8.95 12.87 10.13
C GLU A 183 -8.39 13.53 8.88
N TYR A 184 -8.87 13.11 7.70
CA TYR A 184 -8.64 13.81 6.44
C TYR A 184 -9.87 14.63 6.07
N ARG A 185 -9.83 15.92 6.39
CA ARG A 185 -10.97 16.85 6.35
C ARG A 185 -11.34 17.26 4.93
N ALA A 186 -12.53 17.84 4.76
CA ALA A 186 -13.04 18.32 3.48
C ALA A 186 -12.23 19.48 2.89
N ASP A 187 -11.56 20.26 3.73
CA ASP A 187 -10.64 21.33 3.35
C ASP A 187 -9.26 20.83 2.88
N ASN A 188 -9.05 19.51 2.83
CA ASN A 188 -7.80 18.83 2.48
C ASN A 188 -6.68 18.91 3.53
N THR A 189 -6.99 19.34 4.77
CA THR A 189 -6.06 19.20 5.89
C THR A 189 -6.08 17.78 6.47
N ILE A 190 -4.94 17.31 6.96
CA ILE A 190 -4.81 16.03 7.67
C ILE A 190 -4.35 16.32 9.09
N ARG A 191 -5.06 15.82 10.09
CA ARG A 191 -4.71 16.03 11.50
C ARG A 191 -4.94 14.78 12.37
N PRO A 192 -4.22 14.65 13.50
CA PRO A 192 -4.60 13.75 14.57
C PRO A 192 -5.94 14.18 15.17
N ILE A 193 -6.79 13.21 15.47
CA ILE A 193 -8.05 13.46 16.18
C ILE A 193 -7.72 13.90 17.61
N GLY A 194 -8.42 14.93 18.09
CA GLY A 194 -8.23 15.49 19.43
C GLY A 194 -7.17 16.59 19.53
N THR A 195 -6.47 16.93 18.45
CA THR A 195 -5.52 18.05 18.42
C THR A 195 -5.97 19.16 17.47
N ASP A 196 -5.38 20.34 17.65
CA ASP A 196 -5.45 21.51 16.75
C ASP A 196 -4.28 21.56 15.76
N ARG A 197 -3.51 20.47 15.64
CA ARG A 197 -2.31 20.39 14.81
C ARG A 197 -2.60 19.67 13.50
N CYS A 198 -2.14 20.22 12.39
CA CYS A 198 -2.25 19.66 11.06
C CYS A 198 -0.85 19.34 10.49
N ILE A 199 -0.78 18.31 9.63
CA ILE A 199 0.44 18.02 8.87
C ILE A 199 0.70 19.20 7.93
N SER A 200 1.89 19.80 8.03
CA SER A 200 2.34 20.89 7.17
C SER A 200 3.66 20.53 6.49
N LEU A 201 3.83 20.97 5.26
CA LEU A 201 5.15 21.04 4.63
C LEU A 201 5.98 22.10 5.36
N SER A 202 7.24 21.80 5.67
CA SER A 202 8.17 22.79 6.23
C SER A 202 8.59 23.80 5.17
N ASN A 203 8.56 25.09 5.48
CA ASN A 203 9.05 26.13 4.58
C ASN A 203 10.54 25.92 4.25
N GLY A 204 10.83 25.62 2.98
CA GLY A 204 12.20 25.48 2.47
C GLY A 204 12.92 24.16 2.81
N GLN A 205 12.27 23.20 3.48
CA GLN A 205 12.85 21.89 3.79
C GLN A 205 11.93 20.77 3.30
N SER A 206 12.51 19.71 2.73
CA SER A 206 11.80 18.49 2.31
C SER A 206 11.38 17.63 3.52
N ASN A 207 10.69 18.23 4.49
CA ASN A 207 10.24 17.56 5.70
C ASN A 207 8.80 17.98 6.06
N ILE A 208 8.14 17.17 6.90
CA ILE A 208 6.82 17.45 7.45
C ILE A 208 6.93 17.88 8.90
N ILE A 209 6.07 18.82 9.30
CA ILE A 209 5.95 19.32 10.66
C ILE A 209 4.49 19.32 11.08
N MET A 210 4.24 19.47 12.38
CA MET A 210 2.91 19.56 12.96
C MET A 210 2.64 20.99 13.42
N ALA A 211 1.91 21.76 12.60
CA ALA A 211 1.61 23.17 12.83
C ALA A 211 0.16 23.36 13.26
N ILE A 212 -0.19 24.51 13.85
CA ILE A 212 -1.59 24.84 14.14
C ILE A 212 -2.38 24.83 12.83
N CYS A 213 -3.52 24.15 12.83
CA CYS A 213 -4.37 23.98 11.66
C CYS A 213 -4.83 25.33 11.09
N ASN A 214 -4.50 25.58 9.83
CA ASN A 214 -4.95 26.73 9.06
C ASN A 214 -5.35 26.26 7.66
N SER A 215 -6.66 26.19 7.40
CA SER A 215 -7.20 25.75 6.10
C SER A 215 -6.87 26.70 4.94
N SER A 216 -6.38 27.90 5.21
CA SER A 216 -5.92 28.86 4.21
C SER A 216 -4.43 28.72 3.89
N ASP A 217 -3.68 27.95 4.68
CA ASP A 217 -2.26 27.70 4.44
C ASP A 217 -2.08 26.53 3.47
N ILE A 218 -1.64 26.84 2.25
CA ILE A 218 -1.40 25.88 1.17
C ILE A 218 -0.39 24.78 1.54
N ASN A 219 0.52 25.03 2.50
CA ASN A 219 1.46 24.02 2.98
C ASN A 219 0.80 22.92 3.81
N GLN A 220 -0.40 23.16 4.33
CA GLN A 220 -1.20 22.21 5.11
C GLN A 220 -2.23 21.46 4.26
N LEU A 221 -2.34 21.79 2.97
CA LEU A 221 -3.31 21.20 2.07
C LEU A 221 -2.69 20.02 1.32
N TRP A 222 -3.31 18.85 1.45
CA TRP A 222 -2.84 17.59 0.88
C TRP A 222 -3.91 17.00 -0.03
N ASN A 223 -3.54 16.73 -1.28
CA ASN A 223 -4.40 15.99 -2.18
C ASN A 223 -4.22 14.48 -1.96
N TRP A 224 -5.31 13.81 -1.58
CA TRP A 224 -5.37 12.37 -1.36
C TRP A 224 -6.72 11.82 -1.85
N SER A 225 -6.71 10.71 -2.59
CA SER A 225 -7.92 10.22 -3.26
C SER A 225 -8.94 9.68 -2.26
N ARG A 226 -10.12 10.30 -2.19
CA ARG A 226 -11.26 9.85 -1.36
C ARG A 226 -11.97 8.69 -2.02
N LYS A 227 -11.35 7.52 -1.96
CA LYS A 227 -11.80 6.27 -2.61
C LYS A 227 -11.92 5.17 -1.57
N SER A 228 -12.91 4.30 -1.75
CA SER A 228 -13.03 3.03 -1.03
C SER A 228 -12.80 1.86 -1.98
N LEU A 229 -12.00 0.87 -1.55
CA LEU A 229 -11.97 -0.43 -2.20
C LEU A 229 -12.96 -1.34 -1.50
N VAL A 230 -13.86 -1.93 -2.29
CA VAL A 230 -14.92 -2.81 -1.82
C VAL A 230 -14.78 -4.12 -2.57
N LEU A 231 -14.84 -5.23 -1.83
CA LEU A 231 -14.99 -6.54 -2.43
C LEU A 231 -16.44 -6.69 -2.88
N THR A 232 -16.64 -6.80 -4.19
CA THR A 232 -17.94 -7.10 -4.82
C THR A 232 -18.06 -8.57 -5.14
#